data_AF-A0A495QZC0-F1
#
_entry.id   AF-A0A495QZC0-F1
#
_cell.length_a   1.000
_cell.length_b   1.000
_cell.length_c   1.000
_cell.angle_alpha   90.00
_cell.angle_beta   90.00
_cell.angle_gamma   90.00
#
_symmetry.space_group_name_H-M   'P 1'
#
loop_
_entity.id
_entity.type
_entity.pdbx_description
1 polymer ?
#
loop_
_entity_poly.entity_id
_entity_poly.type
_entity_poly.pdbx_seq_one_letter_code
_entity_poly.pdbx_strand_id
1 'polypeptide(L)'
;MLVGFGRLVGRVEETGERVRVSDGGEPVGVLLAAAELAELEHYAQRGGYRRPRVKAARGSPVGPEQQSAYVRYVHGDGVRSTYTRGRVVVAEFRPVEEIDWLEECARVGRRKLVLSDQDEDACSGDHRMSPGQAAAFEKFLVRQPPIGDGIAWIADGWKNQEPFTVLEFIKGVAAEDAALAYGADALDVRDGLTLEQVWERDKREGTEDVYKVLAFGEEGGWTWLGYHDTDYAFSRVLDPAPAQEVTLMAIMAKAIYTFSYFKDGEYQNPYPLEDGAVARDMYELIWYTPGEEPFEPDAPLAFLNTYIRGAEEGTDWEDGVSLFFAGLERAFGLSLPQDAIMSGRVRCARPARR
;
A
#
# COMPACT_ATOMS: atom_id res chain seq x y z
N MET A 1 5.30 -7.13 36.43
CA MET A 1 6.41 -7.63 35.58
C MET A 1 6.24 -6.95 34.23
N LEU A 2 7.14 -6.05 33.84
CA LEU A 2 7.07 -5.34 32.56
C LEU A 2 7.37 -6.33 31.42
N VAL A 3 6.33 -6.66 30.65
CA VAL A 3 6.46 -7.34 29.36
C VAL A 3 7.45 -6.55 28.50
N GLY A 4 8.37 -7.24 27.82
CA GLY A 4 9.42 -6.60 27.01
C GLY A 4 8.84 -5.84 25.81
N PHE A 5 8.45 -4.58 26.02
CA PHE A 5 7.90 -3.69 24.99
C PHE A 5 8.79 -3.60 23.75
N GLY A 6 10.12 -3.75 23.89
CA GLY A 6 11.04 -3.80 22.75
C GLY A 6 10.69 -4.87 21.70
N ARG A 7 10.15 -6.03 22.11
CA ARG A 7 9.71 -7.07 21.15
C ARG A 7 8.42 -6.65 20.42
N LEU A 8 7.51 -5.98 21.12
CA LEU A 8 6.26 -5.49 20.54
C LEU A 8 6.53 -4.34 19.55
N VAL A 9 7.44 -3.44 19.90
CA VAL A 9 7.91 -2.35 19.02
C VAL A 9 8.59 -2.93 17.78
N GLY A 10 9.42 -3.96 17.94
CA GLY A 10 10.02 -4.68 16.80
C GLY A 10 8.98 -5.24 15.85
N ARG A 11 7.92 -5.88 16.37
CA ARG A 11 6.81 -6.37 15.53
C ARG A 11 6.12 -5.23 14.77
N VAL A 12 5.75 -4.14 15.46
CA VAL A 12 5.13 -2.97 14.81
C VAL A 12 6.04 -2.38 13.72
N GLU A 13 7.34 -2.28 13.98
CA GLU A 13 8.31 -1.75 13.01
C GLU A 13 8.51 -2.68 11.80
N GLU A 14 8.52 -3.99 12.02
CA GLU A 14 8.74 -4.99 10.98
C GLU A 14 7.50 -5.25 10.11
N THR A 15 6.31 -5.26 10.72
CA THR A 15 5.07 -5.68 10.03
C THR A 15 4.09 -4.54 9.78
N GLY A 16 4.20 -3.44 10.53
CA GLY A 16 3.18 -2.37 10.57
C GLY A 16 1.92 -2.73 11.36
N GLU A 17 1.83 -3.95 11.91
CA GLU A 17 0.65 -4.43 12.63
C GLU A 17 0.49 -3.72 13.98
N ARG A 18 -0.72 -3.26 14.27
CA ARG A 18 -1.06 -2.72 15.59
C ARG A 18 -1.02 -3.80 16.67
N VAL A 19 -0.39 -3.49 17.79
CA VAL A 19 -0.37 -4.38 18.95
C VAL A 19 -1.26 -3.82 20.04
N ARG A 20 -2.38 -4.48 20.32
CA ARG A 20 -3.18 -4.21 21.52
C ARG A 20 -2.45 -4.69 22.77
N VAL A 21 -2.29 -3.80 23.74
CA VAL A 21 -1.69 -4.08 25.04
C VAL A 21 -2.80 -4.13 26.07
N SER A 22 -2.85 -5.22 26.85
CA SER A 22 -3.81 -5.41 27.93
C SER A 22 -3.12 -5.48 29.29
N ASP A 23 -3.77 -4.93 30.32
CA ASP A 23 -3.38 -5.08 31.73
C ASP A 23 -4.53 -5.75 32.49
N GLY A 24 -4.25 -6.85 33.19
CA GLY A 24 -5.29 -7.62 33.88
C GLY A 24 -6.39 -8.21 32.97
N GLY A 25 -6.15 -8.32 31.66
CA GLY A 25 -7.14 -8.77 30.66
C GLY A 25 -7.91 -7.64 29.98
N GLU A 26 -7.83 -6.41 30.51
CA GLU A 26 -8.48 -5.24 29.92
C GLU A 26 -7.53 -4.51 28.96
N PRO A 27 -7.98 -4.12 27.76
CA PRO A 27 -7.14 -3.41 26.80
C PRO A 27 -6.83 -2.00 27.30
N VAL A 28 -5.56 -1.71 27.55
CA VAL A 28 -5.10 -0.42 28.10
C VAL A 28 -4.56 0.54 27.04
N GLY A 29 -4.15 0.02 25.88
CA GLY A 29 -3.72 0.85 24.77
C GLY A 29 -3.28 0.06 23.56
N VAL A 30 -2.92 0.78 22.52
CA VAL A 30 -2.48 0.25 21.23
C VAL A 30 -1.12 0.83 20.92
N LEU A 31 -0.18 -0.05 20.57
CA LEU A 31 1.07 0.31 19.94
C LEU A 31 0.86 0.25 18.43
N LEU A 32 1.12 1.34 17.73
CA LEU A 32 0.93 1.46 16.27
C LEU A 32 2.12 2.16 15.62
N ALA A 33 2.27 2.00 14.31
CA ALA A 33 3.34 2.64 13.56
C ALA A 33 3.22 4.17 13.67
N ALA A 34 4.36 4.86 13.77
CA ALA A 34 4.37 6.32 13.85
C ALA A 34 3.71 6.98 12.63
N ALA A 35 3.89 6.36 11.46
CA ALA A 35 3.28 6.77 10.20
C ALA A 35 1.75 6.71 10.25
N GLU A 36 1.24 5.58 10.72
CA GLU A 36 -0.20 5.34 10.83
C GLU A 36 -0.85 6.33 11.81
N LEU A 37 -0.25 6.53 12.99
CA LEU A 37 -0.78 7.51 13.94
C LEU A 37 -0.83 8.92 13.33
N ALA A 38 0.21 9.30 12.60
CA ALA A 38 0.27 10.64 12.03
C ALA A 38 -0.80 10.85 10.95
N GLU A 39 -1.09 9.82 10.15
CA GLU A 39 -2.21 9.82 9.20
C GLU A 39 -3.56 9.98 9.92
N LEU A 40 -3.79 9.19 10.98
CA LEU A 40 -5.00 9.29 11.80
C LEU A 40 -5.16 10.71 12.37
N GLU A 41 -4.10 11.28 12.94
CA GLU A 41 -4.14 12.65 13.48
C GLU A 41 -4.39 13.70 12.39
N HIS A 42 -3.87 13.51 11.18
CA HIS A 42 -4.08 14.41 10.05
C HIS A 42 -5.55 14.52 9.64
N TYR A 43 -6.22 13.38 9.45
CA TYR A 43 -7.62 13.38 9.06
C TYR A 43 -8.54 13.70 10.24
N ALA A 44 -8.20 13.26 11.45
CA ALA A 44 -9.00 13.55 12.65
C ALA A 44 -9.16 15.07 12.91
N GLN A 45 -8.14 15.87 12.59
CA GLN A 45 -8.21 17.33 12.68
C GLN A 45 -9.32 17.95 11.81
N ARG A 46 -9.68 17.31 10.70
CA ARG A 46 -10.76 17.77 9.80
C ARG A 46 -12.14 17.25 10.21
N GLY A 47 -12.20 16.20 11.03
CA GLY A 47 -13.43 15.60 11.56
C GLY A 47 -14.17 16.48 12.58
N GLY A 48 -13.49 17.43 13.22
CA GLY A 48 -14.14 18.51 13.98
C GLY A 48 -14.67 18.16 15.37
N TYR A 49 -14.12 17.15 16.07
CA TYR A 49 -14.54 16.79 17.43
C TYR A 49 -13.50 17.17 18.49
N ARG A 50 -13.97 17.30 19.74
CA ARG A 50 -13.11 17.56 20.90
C ARG A 50 -12.37 16.28 21.29
N ARG A 51 -11.03 16.27 21.21
CA ARG A 51 -10.17 15.15 21.62
C ARG A 51 -10.51 14.69 23.05
N PRO A 52 -10.66 13.37 23.30
CA PRO A 52 -10.83 12.83 24.62
C PRO A 52 -9.70 13.29 25.54
N ARG A 53 -10.05 13.65 26.78
CA ARG A 53 -9.03 14.00 27.78
C ARG A 53 -8.37 12.73 28.28
N VAL A 54 -7.08 12.58 28.00
CA VAL A 54 -6.25 11.53 28.59
C VAL A 54 -6.22 11.73 30.11
N LYS A 55 -6.69 10.73 30.86
CA LYS A 55 -6.59 10.73 32.32
C LYS A 55 -5.13 10.50 32.70
N ALA A 56 -4.46 11.54 33.21
CA ALA A 56 -3.05 11.45 33.55
C ALA A 56 -2.79 10.31 34.53
N ALA A 57 -1.89 9.40 34.17
CA ALA A 57 -1.43 8.35 35.07
C ALA A 57 -0.41 8.95 36.04
N ARG A 58 -0.70 8.92 37.35
CA ARG A 58 0.29 9.31 38.36
C ARG A 58 1.38 8.23 38.44
N GLY A 59 2.62 8.60 38.14
CA GLY A 59 3.79 7.84 38.60
C GLY A 59 4.70 7.19 37.56
N SER A 60 4.58 7.48 36.26
CA SER A 60 5.58 7.03 35.29
C SER A 60 6.86 7.88 35.39
N PRO A 61 8.07 7.29 35.40
CA PRO A 61 9.31 8.05 35.38
C PRO A 61 9.37 8.89 34.10
N VAL A 62 9.51 10.20 34.26
CA VAL A 62 9.60 11.15 33.17
C VAL A 62 11.04 11.13 32.65
N GLY A 63 11.25 10.64 31.44
CA GLY A 63 12.56 10.62 30.78
C GLY A 63 12.69 9.54 29.71
N PRO A 64 13.74 9.61 28.87
CA PRO A 64 14.06 8.56 27.92
C PRO A 64 14.46 7.27 28.64
N GLU A 65 13.83 6.16 28.28
CA GLU A 65 14.16 4.82 28.80
C GLU A 65 14.65 3.94 27.65
N GLN A 66 15.87 3.41 27.76
CA GLN A 66 16.40 2.47 26.78
C GLN A 66 15.68 1.12 26.95
N GLN A 67 15.02 0.67 25.89
CA GLN A 67 14.33 -0.62 25.81
C GLN A 67 14.89 -1.43 24.63
N SER A 68 15.91 -2.25 24.90
CA SER A 68 16.63 -3.00 23.87
C SER A 68 17.21 -2.06 22.80
N ALA A 69 16.84 -2.22 21.53
CA ALA A 69 17.25 -1.36 20.41
C ALA A 69 16.53 0.00 20.35
N TYR A 70 15.52 0.22 21.20
CA TYR A 70 14.64 1.38 21.15
C TYR A 70 14.83 2.32 22.34
N VAL A 71 14.55 3.61 22.14
CA VAL A 71 14.40 4.58 23.23
C VAL A 71 12.93 4.94 23.35
N ARG A 72 12.36 4.74 24.53
CA ARG A 72 10.98 5.10 24.88
C ARG A 72 10.95 6.48 25.52
N TYR A 73 10.07 7.35 25.05
CA TYR A 73 9.78 8.65 25.61
C TYR A 73 8.34 8.67 26.11
N VAL A 74 8.15 8.80 27.43
CA VAL A 74 6.82 8.94 28.04
C VAL A 74 6.38 10.40 27.96
N HIS A 75 5.15 10.64 27.47
CA HIS A 75 4.58 11.98 27.36
C HIS A 75 4.18 12.53 28.73
N GLY A 76 3.92 13.84 28.81
CA GLY A 76 3.59 14.52 30.08
C GLY A 76 2.31 14.01 30.78
N ASP A 77 1.44 13.28 30.08
CA ASP A 77 0.27 12.61 30.67
C ASP A 77 0.58 11.26 31.31
N GLY A 78 1.79 10.72 31.12
CA GLY A 78 2.20 9.43 31.70
C GLY A 78 1.59 8.20 31.02
N VAL A 79 0.74 8.38 30.00
CA VAL A 79 -0.01 7.32 29.32
C VAL A 79 0.52 7.12 27.90
N ARG A 80 0.70 8.20 27.15
CA ARG A 80 1.23 8.13 25.78
C ARG A 80 2.75 7.91 25.81
N SER A 81 3.25 7.14 24.86
CA SER A 81 4.70 6.91 24.73
C SER A 81 5.11 6.90 23.26
N THR A 82 6.27 7.48 22.97
CA THR A 82 6.91 7.47 21.65
C THR A 82 8.12 6.55 21.68
N TYR A 83 8.31 5.72 20.67
CA TYR A 83 9.46 4.82 20.56
C TYR A 83 10.32 5.21 19.36
N THR A 84 11.63 5.28 19.58
CA THR A 84 12.59 5.66 18.54
C THR A 84 13.69 4.62 18.37
N ARG A 85 14.21 4.49 17.15
CA ARG A 85 15.44 3.76 16.83
C ARG A 85 16.40 4.76 16.17
N GLY A 86 17.49 5.09 16.86
CA GLY A 86 18.37 6.18 16.43
C GLY A 86 17.66 7.54 16.43
N ARG A 87 17.47 8.12 15.24
CA ARG A 87 16.77 9.42 15.05
C ARG A 87 15.36 9.29 14.48
N VAL A 88 14.86 8.07 14.30
CA VAL A 88 13.58 7.80 13.66
C VAL A 88 12.56 7.40 14.72
N VAL A 89 11.36 7.98 14.65
CA VAL A 89 10.20 7.53 15.43
C VAL A 89 9.60 6.33 14.70
N VAL A 90 9.53 5.18 15.37
CA VAL A 90 9.14 3.92 14.76
C VAL A 90 7.73 3.49 15.17
N ALA A 91 7.37 3.75 16.43
CA ALA A 91 6.08 3.39 16.97
C ALA A 91 5.61 4.38 18.02
N GLU A 92 4.31 4.44 18.20
CA GLU A 92 3.62 5.27 19.18
C GLU A 92 2.69 4.38 19.99
N PHE A 93 2.54 4.68 21.28
CA PHE A 93 1.57 4.04 22.14
C PHE A 93 0.48 5.04 22.51
N ARG A 94 -0.77 4.66 22.30
CA ARG A 94 -1.96 5.48 22.57
C ARG A 94 -3.00 4.68 23.35
N PRO A 95 -3.78 5.32 24.24
CA PRO A 95 -4.95 4.71 24.86
C PRO A 95 -5.94 4.19 23.80
N VAL A 96 -6.66 3.12 24.11
CA VAL A 96 -7.69 2.57 23.21
C VAL A 96 -8.77 3.60 22.89
N GLU A 97 -9.29 4.29 23.91
CA GLU A 97 -10.29 5.35 23.73
C GLU A 97 -9.81 6.48 22.80
N GLU A 98 -8.49 6.73 22.77
CA GLU A 98 -7.91 7.77 21.91
C GLU A 98 -7.77 7.27 20.47
N ILE A 99 -7.42 6.00 20.26
CA ILE A 99 -7.37 5.39 18.93
C ILE A 99 -8.77 5.30 18.34
N ASP A 100 -9.75 4.76 19.06
CA ASP A 100 -11.13 4.66 18.58
C ASP A 100 -11.69 6.04 18.17
N TRP A 101 -11.35 7.07 18.96
CA TRP A 101 -11.72 8.45 18.64
C TRP A 101 -10.99 8.99 17.39
N LEU A 102 -9.69 8.74 17.28
CA LEU A 102 -8.88 9.17 16.13
C LEU A 102 -9.39 8.55 14.84
N GLU A 103 -9.76 7.28 14.87
CA GLU A 103 -10.30 6.55 13.72
C GLU A 103 -11.65 7.11 13.27
N GLU A 104 -12.58 7.31 14.21
CA GLU A 104 -13.88 7.87 13.90
C GLU A 104 -13.75 9.30 13.33
N CYS A 105 -12.87 10.12 13.91
CA CYS A 105 -12.63 11.47 13.41
C CYS A 105 -11.92 11.46 12.06
N ALA A 106 -10.96 10.56 11.85
CA ALA A 106 -10.27 10.40 10.58
C ALA A 106 -11.24 10.00 9.48
N ARG A 107 -12.14 9.06 9.76
CA ARG A 107 -13.23 8.64 8.87
C ARG A 107 -14.16 9.79 8.49
N VAL A 108 -14.57 10.63 9.44
CA VAL A 108 -15.36 11.85 9.16
C VAL A 108 -14.55 12.87 8.35
N GLY A 109 -13.29 13.10 8.71
CA GLY A 109 -12.40 14.06 8.04
C GLY A 109 -12.09 13.69 6.60
N ARG A 110 -11.97 12.38 6.28
CA ARG A 110 -11.82 11.87 4.91
C ARG A 110 -13.07 12.14 4.06
N ARG A 111 -14.28 11.99 4.61
CA ARG A 111 -15.55 12.25 3.87
C ARG A 111 -15.74 13.71 3.46
N LYS A 112 -15.22 14.67 4.23
CA LYS A 112 -15.28 16.11 3.89
C LYS A 112 -14.41 16.49 2.69
N LEU A 113 -13.49 15.64 2.22
CA LEU A 113 -12.75 15.87 0.97
C LEU A 113 -13.59 15.62 -0.30
N VAL A 114 -14.73 14.93 -0.19
CA VAL A 114 -15.56 14.53 -1.33
C VAL A 114 -16.80 15.42 -1.50
N LEU A 115 -17.13 16.27 -0.51
CA LEU A 115 -18.33 17.11 -0.53
C LEU A 115 -18.00 18.59 -0.30
N SER A 116 -17.98 19.31 -1.43
CA SER A 116 -18.22 20.74 -1.70
C SER A 116 -17.69 21.82 -0.76
N ASP A 117 -17.07 22.83 -1.41
CA ASP A 117 -17.01 24.23 -1.02
C ASP A 117 -18.29 24.73 -0.32
N GLN A 118 -18.27 24.76 1.01
CA GLN A 118 -18.95 25.73 1.88
C GLN A 118 -18.96 25.18 3.31
N ASP A 119 -18.12 25.76 4.16
CA ASP A 119 -18.40 26.09 5.58
C ASP A 119 -17.09 26.41 6.29
N GLU A 120 -16.57 27.61 6.03
CA GLU A 120 -15.58 28.27 6.88
C GLU A 120 -16.30 28.90 8.07
N ASP A 121 -16.71 28.11 9.07
CA ASP A 121 -16.92 28.63 10.44
C ASP A 121 -17.27 27.50 11.42
N ALA A 122 -16.25 26.77 11.88
CA ALA A 122 -16.14 26.27 13.26
C ALA A 122 -14.92 25.35 13.40
N CYS A 123 -13.91 25.78 14.16
CA CYS A 123 -13.31 25.02 15.26
C CYS A 123 -12.03 25.71 15.73
N SER A 124 -12.18 26.50 16.80
CA SER A 124 -11.08 27.04 17.57
C SER A 124 -10.60 25.98 18.56
N GLY A 125 -9.50 25.32 18.21
CA GLY A 125 -8.79 24.33 19.02
C GLY A 125 -7.30 24.44 18.76
N ASP A 126 -6.60 25.10 19.67
CA ASP A 126 -5.25 25.66 19.51
C ASP A 126 -4.13 24.62 19.57
N HIS A 127 -4.10 23.65 18.64
CA HIS A 127 -2.97 22.73 18.41
C HIS A 127 -2.59 22.73 16.91
N ARG A 128 -2.36 23.90 16.33
CA ARG A 128 -1.77 23.97 14.98
C ARG A 128 -0.30 23.58 15.07
N MET A 129 0.10 22.58 14.28
CA MET A 129 1.51 22.31 14.01
C MET A 129 2.19 23.64 13.62
N SER A 130 3.41 23.88 14.11
CA SER A 130 4.17 25.03 13.63
C SER A 130 4.38 24.91 12.12
N PRO A 131 4.51 26.01 11.37
CA PRO A 131 4.68 25.96 9.91
C PRO A 131 5.82 25.04 9.43
N GLY A 132 6.90 24.93 10.22
CA GLY A 132 7.99 24.00 9.94
C GLY A 132 7.64 22.52 10.17
N GLN A 133 6.80 22.22 11.17
CA GLN A 133 6.28 20.88 11.40
C GLN A 133 5.24 20.49 10.35
N ALA A 134 4.36 21.42 9.96
CA ALA A 134 3.39 21.22 8.89
C ALA A 134 4.11 20.93 7.57
N ALA A 135 5.14 21.70 7.19
CA ALA A 135 5.90 21.45 5.96
C ALA A 135 6.73 20.14 6.00
N ALA A 136 7.26 19.76 7.17
CA ALA A 136 7.95 18.48 7.34
C ALA A 136 6.98 17.29 7.29
N PHE A 137 5.78 17.49 7.82
CA PHE A 137 4.70 16.51 7.83
C PHE A 137 4.03 16.38 6.46
N GLU A 138 3.83 17.46 5.72
CA GLU A 138 3.42 17.44 4.31
C GLU A 138 4.48 16.73 3.46
N LYS A 139 5.77 16.98 3.67
CA LYS A 139 6.84 16.20 3.02
C LYS A 139 6.84 14.71 3.40
N PHE A 140 6.27 14.35 4.55
CA PHE A 140 6.12 12.97 5.00
C PHE A 140 4.87 12.32 4.39
N LEU A 141 3.73 13.02 4.36
CA LEU A 141 2.50 12.58 3.71
C LEU A 141 2.64 12.51 2.19
N VAL A 142 3.38 13.42 1.56
CA VAL A 142 3.71 13.34 0.12
C VAL A 142 4.52 12.07 -0.22
N ARG A 143 5.11 11.40 0.77
CA ARG A 143 5.79 10.10 0.60
C ARG A 143 4.87 8.89 0.84
N GLN A 144 3.61 9.11 1.21
CA GLN A 144 2.62 8.07 1.43
C GLN A 144 1.39 8.42 0.59
N PRO A 145 1.22 7.82 -0.61
CA PRO A 145 0.04 8.11 -1.42
C PRO A 145 -1.24 7.84 -0.61
N PRO A 146 -2.29 8.67 -0.75
CA PRO A 146 -3.60 8.38 -0.17
C PRO A 146 -4.08 7.00 -0.61
N ILE A 147 -4.82 6.29 0.24
CA ILE A 147 -5.37 4.97 -0.13
C ILE A 147 -6.16 5.10 -1.42
N GLY A 148 -5.70 4.41 -2.45
CA GLY A 148 -6.37 4.29 -3.71
C GLY A 148 -5.86 5.17 -4.83
N ASP A 149 -4.89 6.04 -4.55
CA ASP A 149 -4.17 6.83 -5.55
C ASP A 149 -2.96 6.08 -6.13
N GLY A 150 -2.64 4.89 -5.60
CA GLY A 150 -1.58 4.03 -6.11
C GLY A 150 -2.04 3.18 -7.29
N ILE A 151 -2.57 1.99 -6.99
CA ILE A 151 -2.97 1.02 -8.02
C ILE A 151 -4.45 0.70 -8.00
N ALA A 152 -5.14 0.94 -6.89
CA ALA A 152 -6.48 0.39 -6.72
C ALA A 152 -7.56 1.07 -7.57
N TRP A 153 -7.28 2.26 -8.14
CA TRP A 153 -8.10 2.88 -9.18
C TRP A 153 -8.31 2.00 -10.42
N ILE A 154 -7.42 1.03 -10.70
CA ILE A 154 -7.57 0.14 -11.87
C ILE A 154 -8.66 -0.92 -11.67
N ALA A 155 -9.05 -1.22 -10.43
CA ALA A 155 -9.85 -2.41 -10.11
C ALA A 155 -11.18 -2.48 -10.88
N ASP A 156 -11.82 -1.34 -11.13
CA ASP A 156 -13.06 -1.27 -11.91
C ASP A 156 -12.81 -1.56 -13.41
N GLY A 157 -11.77 -0.93 -13.98
CA GLY A 157 -11.35 -1.16 -15.37
C GLY A 157 -10.81 -2.58 -15.60
N TRP A 158 -10.22 -3.19 -14.58
CA TRP A 158 -9.59 -4.51 -14.67
C TRP A 158 -10.59 -5.63 -14.94
N LYS A 159 -11.86 -5.43 -14.55
CA LYS A 159 -12.98 -6.31 -14.94
C LYS A 159 -13.20 -6.35 -16.44
N ASN A 160 -12.86 -5.24 -17.11
CA ASN A 160 -12.88 -5.09 -18.56
C ASN A 160 -11.47 -5.22 -19.17
N GLN A 161 -10.50 -5.75 -18.42
CA GLN A 161 -9.12 -6.00 -18.85
C GLN A 161 -8.29 -4.72 -19.10
N GLU A 162 -8.69 -3.59 -18.50
CA GLU A 162 -8.02 -2.30 -18.62
C GLU A 162 -7.30 -1.90 -17.32
N PRO A 163 -6.18 -1.17 -17.40
CA PRO A 163 -5.48 -0.75 -18.62
C PRO A 163 -4.62 -1.86 -19.24
N PHE A 164 -4.27 -2.90 -18.47
CA PHE A 164 -3.44 -4.03 -18.90
C PHE A 164 -3.94 -5.31 -18.23
N THR A 165 -3.84 -6.47 -18.89
CA THR A 165 -4.19 -7.75 -18.25
C THR A 165 -3.10 -8.28 -17.34
N VAL A 166 -1.86 -7.81 -17.48
CA VAL A 166 -0.75 -8.13 -16.58
C VAL A 166 -0.11 -6.84 -16.09
N LEU A 167 0.09 -6.76 -14.78
CA LEU A 167 0.87 -5.74 -14.12
C LEU A 167 1.93 -6.41 -13.25
N GLU A 168 3.18 -6.01 -13.42
CA GLU A 168 4.29 -6.50 -12.62
C GLU A 168 5.03 -5.34 -11.97
N PHE A 169 5.37 -5.50 -10.70
CA PHE A 169 6.15 -4.55 -9.93
C PHE A 169 7.43 -5.23 -9.47
N ILE A 170 8.57 -4.73 -9.90
CA ILE A 170 9.90 -5.33 -9.72
C ILE A 170 10.77 -4.38 -8.90
N LYS A 171 11.34 -4.88 -7.80
CA LYS A 171 12.22 -4.08 -6.94
C LYS A 171 13.67 -4.18 -7.37
N GLY A 172 14.32 -3.03 -7.53
CA GLY A 172 15.78 -2.92 -7.68
C GLY A 172 16.32 -3.11 -9.10
N VAL A 173 15.44 -3.20 -10.11
CA VAL A 173 15.80 -3.23 -11.54
C VAL A 173 15.29 -1.93 -12.16
N ALA A 174 16.06 -1.30 -13.05
CA ALA A 174 15.61 -0.10 -13.77
C ALA A 174 14.58 -0.47 -14.85
N ALA A 175 13.64 0.43 -15.15
CA ALA A 175 12.51 0.08 -16.03
C ALA A 175 12.91 -0.30 -17.46
N GLU A 176 13.95 0.33 -18.02
CA GLU A 176 14.46 0.01 -19.37
C GLU A 176 15.12 -1.37 -19.40
N ASP A 177 15.93 -1.69 -18.38
CA ASP A 177 16.58 -3.00 -18.25
C ASP A 177 15.53 -4.11 -18.08
N ALA A 178 14.49 -3.86 -17.28
CA ALA A 178 13.38 -4.79 -17.13
C ALA A 178 12.63 -4.99 -18.45
N ALA A 179 12.30 -3.93 -19.18
CA ALA A 179 11.63 -4.04 -20.47
C ALA A 179 12.45 -4.88 -21.47
N LEU A 180 13.75 -4.64 -21.57
CA LEU A 180 14.65 -5.41 -22.44
C LEU A 180 14.75 -6.88 -22.01
N ALA A 181 14.83 -7.14 -20.70
CA ALA A 181 14.82 -8.50 -20.15
C ALA A 181 13.51 -9.24 -20.44
N TYR A 182 12.41 -8.51 -20.68
CA TYR A 182 11.12 -9.06 -21.08
C TYR A 182 10.99 -9.25 -22.60
N GLY A 183 12.02 -8.88 -23.36
CA GLY A 183 12.06 -9.03 -24.82
C GLY A 183 11.51 -7.82 -25.58
N ALA A 184 11.47 -6.64 -24.96
CA ALA A 184 11.14 -5.39 -25.65
C ALA A 184 12.15 -5.06 -26.76
N ASP A 185 11.67 -4.43 -27.84
CA ASP A 185 12.50 -3.90 -28.91
C ASP A 185 13.37 -2.74 -28.40
N ALA A 186 14.69 -2.90 -28.50
CA ALA A 186 15.64 -1.93 -27.98
C ALA A 186 15.59 -0.56 -28.68
N LEU A 187 15.12 -0.50 -29.93
CA LEU A 187 14.93 0.78 -30.62
C LEU A 187 13.73 1.52 -30.05
N ASP A 188 12.62 0.83 -29.78
CA ASP A 188 11.44 1.45 -29.16
C ASP A 188 11.75 1.99 -27.76
N VAL A 189 12.51 1.21 -26.96
CA VAL A 189 12.97 1.64 -25.62
C VAL A 189 13.86 2.88 -25.71
N ARG A 190 14.84 2.88 -26.62
CA ARG A 190 15.79 3.98 -26.79
C ARG A 190 15.13 5.24 -27.36
N ASP A 191 14.27 5.08 -28.35
CA ASP A 191 13.64 6.18 -29.06
C ASP A 191 12.44 6.75 -28.27
N GLY A 192 11.97 6.01 -27.25
CA GLY A 192 10.95 6.46 -26.31
C GLY A 192 9.54 6.41 -26.91
N LEU A 193 9.18 5.31 -27.57
CA LEU A 193 7.83 5.09 -28.08
C LEU A 193 6.79 5.25 -26.96
N THR A 194 5.72 6.01 -27.21
CA THR A 194 4.63 6.20 -26.24
C THR A 194 3.38 5.42 -26.64
N LEU A 195 2.55 5.09 -25.65
CA LEU A 195 1.29 4.38 -25.89
C LEU A 195 0.33 5.18 -26.77
N GLU A 196 0.29 6.51 -26.63
CA GLU A 196 -0.49 7.42 -27.49
C GLU A 196 -0.09 7.28 -28.97
N GLN A 197 1.20 7.16 -29.27
CA GLN A 197 1.68 6.98 -30.65
C GLN A 197 1.19 5.65 -31.25
N VAL A 198 1.08 4.61 -30.41
CA VAL A 198 0.54 3.30 -30.82
C VAL A 198 -0.97 3.40 -31.04
N TRP A 199 -1.72 4.04 -30.14
CA TRP A 199 -3.17 4.27 -30.30
C TRP A 199 -3.52 5.04 -31.57
N GLU A 200 -2.82 6.14 -31.85
CA GLU A 200 -3.06 6.94 -33.05
C GLU A 200 -2.73 6.17 -34.33
N ARG A 201 -1.70 5.31 -34.28
CA ARG A 201 -1.38 4.41 -35.38
C ARG A 201 -2.46 3.35 -35.59
N ASP A 202 -2.91 2.69 -34.52
CA ASP A 202 -3.98 1.69 -34.57
C ASP A 202 -5.27 2.26 -35.14
N LYS A 203 -5.67 3.44 -34.68
CA LYS A 203 -6.83 4.16 -35.19
C LYS A 203 -6.72 4.49 -36.68
N ARG A 204 -5.53 4.86 -37.14
CA ARG A 204 -5.26 5.19 -38.55
C ARG A 204 -5.20 3.95 -39.45
N GLU A 205 -4.60 2.87 -38.97
CA GLU A 205 -4.29 1.67 -39.75
C GLU A 205 -5.34 0.55 -39.59
N GLY A 206 -6.24 0.67 -38.61
CA GLY A 206 -7.22 -0.36 -38.27
C GLY A 206 -6.57 -1.61 -37.66
N THR A 207 -5.47 -1.42 -36.92
CA THR A 207 -4.72 -2.49 -36.24
C THR A 207 -5.07 -2.55 -34.76
N GLU A 208 -4.57 -3.58 -34.09
CA GLU A 208 -4.71 -3.83 -32.65
C GLU A 208 -3.32 -3.99 -32.00
N ASP A 209 -2.33 -3.23 -32.49
CA ASP A 209 -0.94 -3.30 -32.02
C ASP A 209 -0.83 -2.87 -30.54
N VAL A 210 -1.77 -2.08 -30.01
CA VAL A 210 -1.88 -1.71 -28.60
C VAL A 210 -1.92 -2.91 -27.65
N TYR A 211 -2.48 -4.05 -28.06
CA TYR A 211 -2.50 -5.26 -27.23
C TYR A 211 -1.18 -6.04 -27.26
N LYS A 212 -0.21 -5.57 -28.05
CA LYS A 212 1.09 -6.21 -28.27
C LYS A 212 2.25 -5.32 -27.86
N VAL A 213 2.03 -4.42 -26.90
CA VAL A 213 3.09 -3.60 -26.32
C VAL A 213 3.28 -3.91 -24.84
N LEU A 214 4.49 -3.62 -24.38
CA LEU A 214 4.86 -3.60 -22.98
C LEU A 214 5.07 -2.16 -22.58
N ALA A 215 4.15 -1.61 -21.78
CA ALA A 215 4.31 -0.33 -21.12
C ALA A 215 5.19 -0.50 -19.88
N PHE A 216 6.03 0.49 -19.58
CA PHE A 216 6.97 0.39 -18.48
C PHE A 216 7.34 1.75 -17.90
N GLY A 217 7.71 1.76 -16.62
CA GLY A 217 8.16 2.96 -15.93
C GLY A 217 8.60 2.66 -14.50
N GLU A 218 8.87 3.72 -13.74
CA GLU A 218 9.21 3.64 -12.32
C GLU A 218 8.25 4.52 -11.53
N GLU A 219 7.69 3.99 -10.45
CA GLU A 219 6.77 4.72 -9.57
C GLU A 219 6.80 4.08 -8.16
N GLY A 220 6.68 4.89 -7.09
CA GLY A 220 6.71 4.35 -5.72
C GLY A 220 8.01 3.61 -5.34
N GLY A 221 9.11 3.84 -6.07
CA GLY A 221 10.36 3.11 -5.91
C GLY A 221 10.31 1.67 -6.42
N TRP A 222 9.37 1.34 -7.30
CA TRP A 222 9.25 0.09 -8.04
C TRP A 222 9.40 0.37 -9.53
N THR A 223 10.00 -0.57 -10.25
CA THR A 223 9.79 -0.64 -11.69
C THR A 223 8.46 -1.33 -11.92
N TRP A 224 7.60 -0.76 -12.75
CA TRP A 224 6.34 -1.36 -13.13
C TRP A 224 6.33 -1.69 -14.62
N LEU A 225 5.74 -2.83 -14.97
CA LEU A 225 5.47 -3.28 -16.33
C LEU A 225 3.97 -3.50 -16.48
N GLY A 226 3.40 -3.08 -17.60
CA GLY A 226 2.00 -3.29 -17.95
C GLY A 226 1.88 -3.79 -19.38
N TYR A 227 1.26 -4.94 -19.58
CA TYR A 227 1.09 -5.53 -20.90
C TYR A 227 -0.13 -6.44 -20.95
N HIS A 228 -0.55 -6.79 -22.16
CA HIS A 228 -1.53 -7.85 -22.34
C HIS A 228 -0.81 -9.17 -22.64
N ASP A 229 -1.12 -10.21 -21.87
CA ASP A 229 -0.63 -11.57 -22.15
C ASP A 229 -1.35 -12.13 -23.38
N THR A 230 -0.88 -11.74 -24.56
CA THR A 230 -1.31 -12.27 -25.85
C THR A 230 -0.12 -13.00 -26.50
N ASP A 231 -0.35 -14.24 -26.92
CA ASP A 231 0.58 -15.05 -27.70
C ASP A 231 2.00 -15.26 -27.09
N TYR A 232 2.16 -15.11 -25.77
CA TYR A 232 3.48 -15.17 -25.09
C TYR A 232 4.52 -14.25 -25.72
N ALA A 233 4.09 -13.04 -26.12
CA ALA A 233 4.92 -12.07 -26.85
C ALA A 233 6.16 -11.62 -26.06
N PHE A 234 6.07 -11.61 -24.73
CA PHE A 234 7.14 -11.24 -23.82
C PHE A 234 7.62 -12.45 -23.02
N SER A 235 8.93 -12.52 -22.79
CA SER A 235 9.56 -13.61 -22.04
C SER A 235 10.27 -13.06 -20.81
N ARG A 236 9.86 -13.46 -19.61
CA ARG A 236 10.46 -13.02 -18.35
C ARG A 236 11.84 -13.66 -18.15
N VAL A 237 12.92 -12.89 -18.31
CA VAL A 237 14.31 -13.35 -18.12
C VAL A 237 15.10 -12.38 -17.24
N LEU A 238 14.75 -12.30 -15.95
CA LEU A 238 15.54 -11.57 -14.95
C LEU A 238 16.50 -12.53 -14.23
N ASP A 239 17.81 -12.30 -14.40
CA ASP A 239 18.88 -13.04 -13.72
C ASP A 239 19.97 -12.05 -13.24
N PRO A 240 20.22 -11.93 -11.92
CA PRO A 240 19.59 -12.68 -10.81
C PRO A 240 18.11 -12.30 -10.61
N ALA A 241 17.39 -13.17 -9.88
CA ALA A 241 16.02 -12.89 -9.49
C ALA A 241 15.92 -11.56 -8.71
N PRO A 242 14.83 -10.79 -8.90
CA PRO A 242 14.64 -9.54 -8.17
C PRO A 242 14.42 -9.77 -6.67
N ALA A 243 14.79 -8.78 -5.87
CA ALA A 243 14.65 -8.84 -4.41
C ALA A 243 13.18 -8.99 -3.97
N GLN A 244 12.28 -8.32 -4.68
CA GLN A 244 10.84 -8.50 -4.53
C GLN A 244 10.16 -8.32 -5.87
N GLU A 245 9.09 -9.08 -6.07
CA GLU A 245 8.25 -8.98 -7.25
C GLU A 245 6.79 -9.23 -6.91
N VAL A 246 5.92 -8.35 -7.37
CA VAL A 246 4.46 -8.51 -7.30
C VAL A 246 3.92 -8.63 -8.71
N THR A 247 3.20 -9.71 -9.00
CA THR A 247 2.49 -9.90 -10.27
C THR A 247 0.99 -9.89 -10.00
N LEU A 248 0.28 -9.07 -10.76
CA LEU A 248 -1.17 -9.01 -10.83
C LEU A 248 -1.57 -9.41 -12.24
N MET A 249 -2.42 -10.42 -12.39
CA MET A 249 -2.91 -10.84 -13.70
C MET A 249 -4.44 -11.03 -13.73
N ALA A 250 -5.07 -10.46 -14.75
CA ALA A 250 -6.47 -10.64 -15.13
C ALA A 250 -6.57 -11.57 -16.34
N ILE A 251 -7.17 -12.75 -16.16
CA ILE A 251 -7.26 -13.77 -17.21
C ILE A 251 -8.49 -13.51 -18.09
N MET A 252 -8.25 -13.17 -19.36
CA MET A 252 -9.29 -12.69 -20.28
C MET A 252 -10.50 -13.63 -20.45
N ALA A 253 -10.29 -14.94 -20.34
CA ALA A 253 -11.32 -15.94 -20.63
C ALA A 253 -12.22 -16.32 -19.44
N LYS A 254 -11.89 -15.91 -18.20
CA LYS A 254 -12.53 -16.50 -17.01
C LYS A 254 -12.90 -15.53 -15.88
N ALA A 255 -12.69 -14.22 -16.02
CA ALA A 255 -12.83 -13.27 -14.90
C ALA A 255 -12.06 -13.74 -13.65
N ILE A 256 -10.91 -14.39 -13.88
CA ILE A 256 -10.00 -14.86 -12.84
C ILE A 256 -8.94 -13.77 -12.69
N TYR A 257 -8.88 -13.18 -11.50
CA TYR A 257 -7.89 -12.18 -11.13
C TYR A 257 -6.94 -12.79 -10.12
N THR A 258 -5.66 -12.52 -10.28
CA THR A 258 -4.63 -13.32 -9.63
C THR A 258 -3.53 -12.45 -9.10
N PHE A 259 -2.98 -12.87 -7.98
CA PHE A 259 -1.88 -12.20 -7.32
C PHE A 259 -0.79 -13.23 -7.02
N SER A 260 0.46 -12.83 -7.25
CA SER A 260 1.66 -13.57 -6.89
C SER A 260 2.69 -12.63 -6.29
N TYR A 261 3.34 -13.06 -5.22
CA TYR A 261 4.43 -12.35 -4.59
C TYR A 261 5.65 -13.25 -4.47
N PHE A 262 6.78 -12.77 -4.99
CA PHE A 262 8.07 -13.40 -4.84
C PHE A 262 8.98 -12.49 -4.00
N LYS A 263 9.78 -13.11 -3.15
CA LYS A 263 10.81 -12.44 -2.37
C LYS A 263 12.11 -13.21 -2.54
N ASP A 264 13.15 -12.53 -3.01
CA ASP A 264 14.45 -13.12 -3.31
C ASP A 264 14.35 -14.36 -4.24
N GLY A 265 13.40 -14.32 -5.19
CA GLY A 265 13.09 -15.42 -6.10
C GLY A 265 12.23 -16.54 -5.51
N GLU A 266 11.89 -16.50 -4.23
CA GLU A 266 11.03 -17.51 -3.57
C GLU A 266 9.56 -17.08 -3.59
N TYR A 267 8.69 -17.99 -4.04
CA TYR A 267 7.25 -17.80 -4.07
C TYR A 267 6.65 -17.79 -2.66
N GLN A 268 5.84 -16.79 -2.33
CA GLN A 268 5.34 -16.58 -0.97
C GLN A 268 3.85 -16.90 -0.77
N ASN A 269 3.05 -17.01 -1.83
CA ASN A 269 1.62 -17.22 -1.64
C ASN A 269 1.34 -18.63 -1.11
N PRO A 270 0.33 -18.78 -0.23
CA PRO A 270 -0.06 -20.10 0.25
C PRO A 270 -0.60 -20.94 -0.90
N TYR A 271 -0.20 -22.21 -0.94
CA TYR A 271 -0.83 -23.19 -1.82
C TYR A 271 -2.27 -23.43 -1.38
N PRO A 272 -3.25 -23.48 -2.31
CA PRO A 272 -4.62 -23.82 -1.95
C PRO A 272 -4.67 -25.24 -1.35
N LEU A 273 -5.28 -25.36 -0.17
CA LEU A 273 -5.49 -26.63 0.55
C LEU A 273 -6.70 -27.40 0.01
N GLU A 274 -6.94 -27.40 -1.30
CA GLU A 274 -7.98 -28.28 -1.88
C GLU A 274 -7.42 -29.69 -2.11
N ASP A 275 -8.05 -30.67 -1.47
CA ASP A 275 -7.74 -32.10 -1.60
C ASP A 275 -7.68 -32.52 -3.08
N GLY A 276 -6.47 -32.83 -3.55
CA GLY A 276 -6.23 -33.38 -4.89
C GLY A 276 -5.99 -32.36 -6.01
N ALA A 277 -5.98 -31.05 -5.70
CA ALA A 277 -5.51 -30.06 -6.65
C ALA A 277 -3.97 -30.01 -6.66
N VAL A 278 -3.37 -30.06 -7.85
CA VAL A 278 -1.95 -29.75 -8.04
C VAL A 278 -1.69 -28.38 -7.41
N ALA A 279 -0.61 -28.25 -6.63
CA ALA A 279 -0.11 -26.99 -6.11
C ALA A 279 -0.28 -25.89 -7.18
N ARG A 280 -1.25 -24.99 -6.97
CA ARG A 280 -1.44 -23.87 -7.88
C ARG A 280 -0.50 -22.77 -7.42
N ASP A 281 0.34 -22.30 -8.32
CA ASP A 281 1.31 -21.21 -8.08
C ASP A 281 0.61 -19.83 -8.06
N MET A 282 -0.62 -19.74 -7.55
CA MET A 282 -1.45 -18.54 -7.73
C MET A 282 -2.56 -18.37 -6.69
N TYR A 283 -2.67 -17.18 -6.10
CA TYR A 283 -3.84 -16.77 -5.31
C TYR A 283 -4.86 -16.08 -6.21
N GLU A 284 -6.09 -16.57 -6.26
CA GLU A 284 -7.17 -15.92 -6.99
C GLU A 284 -7.84 -14.86 -6.09
N LEU A 285 -7.83 -13.59 -6.51
CA LEU A 285 -8.39 -12.47 -5.74
C LEU A 285 -9.89 -12.61 -5.48
N ILE A 286 -10.59 -13.41 -6.29
CA ILE A 286 -12.01 -13.74 -6.09
C ILE A 286 -12.26 -14.57 -4.82
N TRP A 287 -11.23 -15.14 -4.22
CA TRP A 287 -11.34 -15.86 -2.95
C TRP A 287 -11.41 -14.94 -1.74
N TYR A 288 -11.02 -13.68 -1.88
CA TYR A 288 -11.09 -12.72 -0.79
C TYR A 288 -12.52 -12.20 -0.63
N THR A 289 -13.05 -12.37 0.58
CA THR A 289 -14.35 -11.85 1.00
C THR A 289 -14.12 -10.72 2.02
N PRO A 290 -14.63 -9.49 1.76
CA PRO A 290 -14.50 -8.39 2.71
C PRO A 290 -15.03 -8.76 4.11
N GLY A 291 -14.26 -8.45 5.14
CA GLY A 291 -14.54 -8.81 6.53
C GLY A 291 -13.92 -10.13 6.99
N GLU A 292 -13.33 -10.91 6.08
CA GLU A 292 -12.59 -12.13 6.39
C GLU A 292 -11.10 -11.93 6.12
N GLU A 293 -10.25 -12.56 6.94
CA GLU A 293 -8.80 -12.53 6.73
C GLU A 293 -8.42 -13.42 5.53
N PRO A 294 -7.81 -12.87 4.46
CA PRO A 294 -7.50 -13.64 3.25
C PRO A 294 -6.37 -14.67 3.44
N PHE A 295 -5.57 -14.53 4.50
CA PHE A 295 -4.44 -15.40 4.80
C PHE A 295 -4.49 -15.88 6.25
N GLU A 296 -4.10 -17.13 6.49
CA GLU A 296 -3.92 -17.66 7.86
C GLU A 296 -2.83 -16.88 8.61
N PRO A 297 -2.93 -16.69 9.94
CA PRO A 297 -1.99 -15.86 10.71
C PRO A 297 -0.51 -16.27 10.65
N ASP A 298 -0.22 -17.53 10.32
CA ASP A 298 1.14 -18.08 10.19
C ASP A 298 1.61 -18.20 8.73
N ALA A 299 0.76 -17.85 7.75
CA ALA A 299 1.13 -17.81 6.35
C ALA A 299 2.15 -16.68 6.08
N PRO A 300 3.06 -16.84 5.10
CA PRO A 300 4.05 -15.80 4.75
C PRO A 300 3.41 -14.44 4.39
N LEU A 301 2.18 -14.46 3.89
CA LEU A 301 1.41 -13.28 3.51
C LEU A 301 0.46 -12.75 4.58
N ALA A 302 0.45 -13.32 5.80
CA ALA A 302 -0.44 -12.89 6.89
C ALA A 302 -0.33 -11.39 7.23
N PHE A 303 0.83 -10.79 7.00
CA PHE A 303 1.03 -9.35 7.21
C PHE A 303 0.09 -8.49 6.34
N LEU A 304 -0.36 -8.99 5.18
CA LEU A 304 -1.29 -8.28 4.30
C LEU A 304 -2.69 -8.11 4.92
N ASN A 305 -3.11 -9.01 5.82
CA ASN A 305 -4.43 -8.93 6.46
C ASN A 305 -4.68 -7.57 7.11
N THR A 306 -3.65 -7.01 7.76
CA THR A 306 -3.77 -5.70 8.42
C THR A 306 -3.99 -4.57 7.41
N TYR A 307 -3.28 -4.58 6.28
CA TYR A 307 -3.39 -3.54 5.26
C TYR A 307 -4.71 -3.62 4.51
N ILE A 308 -5.16 -4.84 4.22
CA ILE A 308 -6.46 -5.11 3.57
C ILE A 308 -7.59 -4.69 4.51
N ARG A 309 -7.53 -5.07 5.79
CA ARG A 309 -8.51 -4.63 6.80
C ARG A 309 -8.54 -3.10 6.95
N GLY A 310 -7.36 -2.46 6.95
CA GLY A 310 -7.27 -1.00 6.98
C GLY A 310 -7.85 -0.32 5.72
N ALA A 311 -7.90 -1.02 4.58
CA ALA A 311 -8.60 -0.52 3.40
C ALA A 311 -10.12 -0.65 3.53
N GLU A 312 -10.63 -1.76 4.07
CA GLU A 312 -12.06 -1.93 4.35
C GLU A 312 -12.61 -0.84 5.27
N GLU A 313 -11.84 -0.50 6.31
CA GLU A 313 -12.26 0.51 7.30
C GLU A 313 -12.00 1.95 6.82
N GLY A 314 -11.08 2.11 5.86
CA GLY A 314 -10.53 3.39 5.44
C GLY A 314 -11.08 3.95 4.12
N THR A 315 -11.80 3.15 3.34
CA THR A 315 -12.30 3.51 2.00
C THR A 315 -13.81 3.26 1.88
N ASP A 316 -14.44 3.87 0.88
CA ASP A 316 -15.85 3.60 0.52
C ASP A 316 -15.96 2.44 -0.49
N TRP A 317 -14.91 1.62 -0.64
CA TRP A 317 -14.90 0.50 -1.58
C TRP A 317 -15.59 -0.73 -1.00
N GLU A 318 -16.50 -1.29 -1.79
CA GLU A 318 -17.27 -2.48 -1.41
C GLU A 318 -16.79 -3.74 -2.17
N ASP A 319 -16.06 -3.55 -3.27
CA ASP A 319 -15.57 -4.65 -4.11
C ASP A 319 -14.26 -5.23 -3.54
N GLY A 320 -14.21 -6.56 -3.44
CA GLY A 320 -13.07 -7.29 -2.90
C GLY A 320 -11.76 -7.03 -3.67
N VAL A 321 -11.81 -6.87 -4.99
CA VAL A 321 -10.59 -6.60 -5.78
C VAL A 321 -10.05 -5.21 -5.47
N SER A 322 -10.92 -4.19 -5.41
CA SER A 322 -10.53 -2.82 -5.05
C SER A 322 -9.90 -2.76 -3.66
N LEU A 323 -10.55 -3.40 -2.68
CA LEU A 323 -10.05 -3.47 -1.29
C LEU A 323 -8.72 -4.22 -1.18
N PHE A 324 -8.56 -5.31 -1.92
CA PHE A 324 -7.30 -6.06 -1.94
C PHE A 324 -6.18 -5.22 -2.55
N PHE A 325 -6.43 -4.54 -3.68
CA PHE A 325 -5.46 -3.66 -4.32
C PHE A 325 -5.06 -2.49 -3.42
N ALA A 326 -6.01 -1.93 -2.67
CA ALA A 326 -5.75 -0.90 -1.67
C ALA A 326 -4.79 -1.41 -0.58
N GLY A 327 -5.00 -2.65 -0.14
CA GLY A 327 -4.12 -3.32 0.82
C GLY A 327 -2.71 -3.52 0.26
N LEU A 328 -2.58 -3.99 -0.98
CA LEU A 328 -1.29 -4.18 -1.66
C LEU A 328 -0.54 -2.85 -1.85
N GLU A 329 -1.25 -1.83 -2.32
CA GLU A 329 -0.74 -0.46 -2.46
C GLU A 329 -0.10 0.02 -1.17
N ARG A 330 -0.77 -0.18 -0.02
CA ARG A 330 -0.22 0.24 1.27
C ARG A 330 0.91 -0.64 1.76
N ALA A 331 0.75 -1.96 1.64
CA ALA A 331 1.72 -2.92 2.15
C ALA A 331 3.07 -2.79 1.44
N PHE A 332 3.06 -2.54 0.14
CA PHE A 332 4.25 -2.52 -0.71
C PHE A 332 4.61 -1.12 -1.25
N GLY A 333 3.75 -0.12 -1.09
CA GLY A 333 3.91 1.20 -1.72
C GLY A 333 3.75 1.15 -3.23
N LEU A 334 2.88 0.28 -3.76
CA LEU A 334 2.65 0.15 -5.21
C LEU A 334 1.90 1.37 -5.74
N SER A 335 2.32 1.90 -6.87
CA SER A 335 1.64 2.99 -7.55
C SER A 335 1.85 2.90 -9.05
N LEU A 336 0.91 3.46 -9.81
CA LEU A 336 0.99 3.60 -11.26
C LEU A 336 0.72 5.06 -11.65
N PRO A 337 1.34 5.57 -12.72
CA PRO A 337 1.13 6.94 -13.18
C PRO A 337 -0.21 7.06 -13.93
N GLN A 338 -1.32 7.10 -13.18
CA GLN A 338 -2.70 7.07 -13.71
C GLN A 338 -2.90 8.03 -14.88
N ASP A 339 -2.62 9.33 -14.68
CA ASP A 339 -2.79 10.34 -15.73
C ASP A 339 -1.98 10.02 -16.99
N ALA A 340 -0.77 9.49 -16.84
CA ALA A 340 0.09 9.15 -17.97
C ALA A 340 -0.42 7.91 -18.70
N ILE A 341 -0.94 6.91 -17.98
CA ILE A 341 -1.54 5.71 -18.57
C ILE A 341 -2.79 6.10 -19.34
N MET A 342 -3.72 6.82 -18.71
CA MET A 342 -5.01 7.21 -19.30
C MET A 342 -4.86 8.15 -20.50
N SER A 343 -3.79 8.95 -20.55
CA SER A 343 -3.49 9.82 -21.69
C SER A 343 -2.50 9.21 -22.70
N GLY A 344 -2.02 7.98 -22.47
CA GLY A 344 -1.07 7.31 -23.35
C GLY A 344 0.36 7.90 -23.34
N ARG A 345 0.68 8.79 -22.39
CA ARG A 345 2.01 9.41 -22.24
C ARG A 345 3.06 8.47 -21.65
N VAL A 346 2.66 7.29 -21.17
CA VAL A 346 3.61 6.26 -20.71
C VAL A 346 4.46 5.74 -21.86
N ARG A 347 5.71 5.41 -21.55
CA ARG A 347 6.60 4.72 -22.48
C ARG A 347 6.14 3.29 -22.66
N CYS A 348 6.30 2.78 -23.87
CA CYS A 348 6.03 1.40 -24.21
C CYS A 348 7.02 0.91 -25.26
N ALA A 349 7.06 -0.40 -25.47
CA ALA A 349 7.85 -1.01 -26.52
C ALA A 349 7.11 -2.20 -27.10
N ARG A 350 7.29 -2.44 -28.40
CA ARG A 350 6.83 -3.67 -29.04
C ARG A 350 7.78 -4.82 -28.70
N PRO A 351 7.35 -6.09 -28.84
CA PRO A 351 8.26 -7.22 -28.74
C PRO A 351 9.33 -7.15 -29.84
N ALA A 352 10.56 -7.50 -29.49
CA ALA A 352 11.64 -7.62 -30.45
C ALA A 352 11.25 -8.61 -31.56
N ARG A 353 11.50 -8.23 -32.81
CA ARG A 353 11.27 -9.12 -33.95
C ARG A 353 12.20 -10.33 -33.83
N ARG A 354 11.61 -11.53 -33.74
CA ARG A 354 12.35 -12.80 -33.80
C ARG A 354 12.87 -13.11 -35.19
#